data_AF-A0A7J6C6W7-F1
#
_entry.id   AF-A0A7J6C6W7-F1
#
_cell.length_a   1.000
_cell.length_b   1.000
_cell.length_c   1.000
_cell.angle_alpha   90.00
_cell.angle_beta   90.00
_cell.angle_gamma   90.00
#
_symmetry.space_group_name_H-M   'P 1'
#
loop_
_entity.id
_entity.type
_entity.pdbx_description
1 polymer ?
#
loop_
_entity_poly.entity_id
_entity_poly.type
_entity_poly.pdbx_seq_one_letter_code
_entity_poly.pdbx_strand_id
1 'polypeptide(L)'
;MPPKRKSSNKSPKGKTPTVVDGLSTDEMSKEQLEEHIVRLREELDREREERNYFQLERDKIHTFWEITKRQLEEKKCELRNRERELEEGEAPPSGNKGL
;
A
#
# COMPACT_ATOMS: atom_id res chain seq x y z
N MET A 1 -51.43 -9.87 4.84
CA MET A 1 -51.62 -10.75 6.03
C MET A 1 -52.29 -12.04 5.60
N PRO A 2 -52.24 -13.13 6.40
CA PRO A 2 -51.33 -13.37 7.51
C PRO A 2 -49.98 -13.83 6.89
N PRO A 3 -49.38 -15.05 7.06
CA PRO A 3 -49.44 -16.07 8.10
C PRO A 3 -48.42 -15.81 9.25
N LYS A 4 -48.20 -16.81 10.11
CA LYS A 4 -47.05 -16.99 11.01
C LYS A 4 -46.72 -18.50 11.08
N ARG A 5 -45.47 -18.90 11.32
CA ARG A 5 -45.13 -20.26 11.79
C ARG A 5 -44.33 -20.20 13.09
N LYS A 6 -44.59 -21.18 13.97
CA LYS A 6 -44.14 -21.26 15.36
C LYS A 6 -42.66 -21.68 15.50
N SER A 7 -42.02 -21.14 16.52
CA SER A 7 -40.95 -21.73 17.34
C SER A 7 -40.03 -22.78 16.70
N SER A 8 -38.80 -22.38 16.36
CA SER A 8 -37.63 -23.24 16.51
C SER A 8 -36.84 -22.75 17.73
N ASN A 9 -36.97 -23.48 18.84
CA ASN A 9 -36.21 -23.20 20.06
C ASN A 9 -34.76 -23.63 19.82
N LYS A 10 -33.93 -22.72 19.30
CA LYS A 10 -32.53 -23.02 18.97
C LYS A 10 -31.76 -23.04 20.30
N SER A 11 -31.48 -24.24 20.76
CA SER A 11 -30.60 -24.51 21.91
C SER A 11 -29.32 -23.68 21.82
N PRO A 12 -28.77 -23.20 22.95
CA PRO A 12 -27.55 -22.41 22.95
C PRO A 12 -26.44 -23.25 22.33
N LYS A 13 -26.02 -22.84 21.13
CA LYS A 13 -24.94 -23.50 20.41
C LYS A 13 -23.71 -23.37 21.29
N GLY A 14 -23.21 -24.52 21.77
CA GLY A 14 -22.08 -24.55 22.71
C GLY A 14 -20.97 -23.66 22.19
N LYS A 15 -20.45 -22.78 23.06
CA LYS A 15 -19.36 -21.88 22.69
C LYS A 15 -18.22 -22.75 22.18
N THR A 16 -17.83 -22.57 20.92
CA THR A 16 -16.59 -23.14 20.43
C THR A 16 -15.47 -22.49 21.23
N PRO A 17 -14.57 -23.26 21.88
CA PRO A 17 -13.48 -22.68 22.66
C PRO A 17 -12.68 -21.73 21.77
N THR A 18 -12.45 -20.52 22.27
CA THR A 18 -11.62 -19.56 21.55
C THR A 18 -10.18 -20.02 21.71
N VAL A 19 -9.44 -20.12 20.60
CA VAL A 19 -8.04 -20.51 20.65
C VAL A 19 -7.19 -19.25 20.46
N VAL A 20 -6.33 -18.97 21.44
CA VAL A 20 -5.36 -17.87 21.43
C VAL A 20 -3.98 -18.48 21.62
N ASP A 21 -3.03 -18.15 20.74
CA ASP A 21 -1.65 -18.66 20.75
C ASP A 21 -1.54 -20.21 20.79
N GLY A 22 -2.55 -20.91 20.27
CA GLY A 22 -2.64 -22.37 20.26
C GLY A 22 -3.26 -23.00 21.52
N LEU A 23 -3.62 -22.21 22.53
CA LEU A 23 -4.26 -22.65 23.77
C LEU A 23 -5.75 -22.29 23.82
N SER A 24 -6.54 -23.12 24.49
CA SER A 24 -7.97 -22.84 24.73
C SER A 24 -8.13 -21.78 25.82
N THR A 25 -8.88 -20.71 25.56
CA THR A 25 -9.19 -19.69 26.57
C THR A 25 -9.99 -20.23 27.75
N ASP A 26 -10.65 -21.38 27.61
CA ASP A 26 -11.42 -22.03 28.69
C ASP A 26 -10.52 -22.69 29.76
N GLU A 27 -9.22 -22.85 29.48
CA GLU A 27 -8.22 -23.44 30.41
C GLU A 27 -7.36 -22.38 31.12
N MET A 28 -7.57 -21.09 30.82
CA MET A 28 -6.75 -19.99 31.32
C MET A 28 -7.37 -19.29 32.53
N SER A 29 -6.53 -18.84 33.47
CA SER A 29 -6.99 -17.99 34.58
C SER A 29 -7.41 -16.60 34.10
N LYS A 30 -8.19 -15.88 34.91
CA LYS A 30 -8.56 -14.49 34.64
C LYS A 30 -7.34 -13.60 34.42
N GLU A 31 -6.31 -13.77 35.26
CA GLU A 31 -5.07 -12.99 35.20
C GLU A 31 -4.28 -13.29 33.93
N GLN A 32 -4.18 -14.57 33.54
CA GLN A 32 -3.55 -14.99 32.28
C GLN A 32 -4.29 -14.43 31.05
N LEU A 33 -5.62 -14.39 31.09
CA LEU A 33 -6.43 -13.77 30.03
C LEU A 33 -6.21 -12.25 29.96
N GLU A 34 -6.09 -11.58 31.11
CA GLU A 34 -5.81 -10.14 31.18
C GLU A 34 -4.40 -9.82 30.62
N GLU A 35 -3.38 -10.61 30.95
CA GLU A 35 -2.03 -10.49 30.35
C GLU A 35 -2.03 -10.75 28.83
N HIS A 36 -2.75 -11.76 28.34
CA HIS A 36 -2.89 -12.00 26.89
C HIS A 36 -3.58 -10.81 26.19
N ILE A 37 -4.60 -10.21 26.80
CA ILE A 37 -5.28 -9.03 26.22
C ILE A 37 -4.35 -7.82 26.14
N VAL A 38 -3.47 -7.61 27.13
CA VAL A 38 -2.46 -6.54 27.08
C VAL A 38 -1.45 -6.81 25.96
N ARG A 39 -0.86 -8.01 25.92
CA ARG A 39 0.14 -8.37 24.91
C ARG A 39 -0.39 -8.25 23.48
N LEU A 40 -1.59 -8.76 23.21
CA LEU A 40 -2.22 -8.68 21.88
C LEU A 40 -2.50 -7.23 21.44
N ARG A 41 -2.70 -6.30 22.38
CA ARG A 41 -2.81 -4.86 22.06
C ARG A 41 -1.46 -4.26 21.73
N GLU A 42 -0.42 -4.58 22.49
CA GLU A 42 0.96 -4.13 22.24
C GLU A 42 1.53 -4.71 20.93
N GLU A 43 1.14 -5.92 20.55
CA GLU A 43 1.45 -6.52 19.24
C GLU A 43 0.68 -5.81 18.12
N LEU A 44 -0.63 -5.64 18.26
CA LEU A 44 -1.46 -4.93 17.27
C LEU A 44 -0.99 -3.49 17.04
N ASP A 45 -0.61 -2.76 18.08
CA ASP A 45 -0.13 -1.39 17.95
C ASP A 45 1.28 -1.32 17.34
N ARG A 46 2.18 -2.28 17.65
CA ARG A 46 3.45 -2.44 16.93
C ARG A 46 3.26 -2.75 15.44
N GLU A 47 2.38 -3.69 15.09
CA GLU A 47 2.06 -3.99 13.68
C GLU A 47 1.48 -2.77 12.95
N ARG A 48 0.68 -1.95 13.63
CA ARG A 48 0.14 -0.70 13.07
C ARG A 48 1.21 0.33 12.81
N GLU A 49 2.16 0.51 13.74
CA GLU A 49 3.32 1.38 13.60
C GLU A 49 4.24 0.92 12.47
N GLU A 50 4.57 -0.37 12.43
CA GLU A 50 5.41 -0.96 11.38
C GLU A 50 4.76 -0.82 9.99
N ARG A 51 3.46 -1.10 9.87
CA ARG A 51 2.71 -0.87 8.63
C ARG A 51 2.69 0.61 8.25
N ASN A 52 2.60 1.54 9.21
CA ASN A 52 2.66 2.98 8.94
C ASN A 52 4.06 3.38 8.43
N TYR A 53 5.12 2.87 9.05
CA TYR A 53 6.49 3.11 8.63
C TYR A 53 6.75 2.63 7.19
N PHE A 54 6.39 1.39 6.87
CA PHE A 54 6.55 0.87 5.50
C PHE A 54 5.68 1.60 4.47
N GLN A 55 4.49 2.07 4.87
CA GLN A 55 3.65 2.92 4.02
C GLN A 55 4.37 4.24 3.66
N LEU A 56 5.01 4.90 4.62
CA LEU A 56 5.77 6.13 4.39
C LEU A 56 7.02 5.90 3.52
N GLU A 57 7.81 4.85 3.79
CA GLU A 57 8.98 4.53 2.96
C GLU A 57 8.57 4.15 1.52
N ARG A 58 7.46 3.43 1.34
CA ARG A 58 6.91 3.10 0.02
C ARG A 58 6.51 4.37 -0.76
N ASP A 59 5.81 5.30 -0.12
CA ASP A 59 5.33 6.52 -0.78
C ASP A 59 6.49 7.48 -1.10
N LYS A 60 7.52 7.53 -0.25
CA LYS A 60 8.81 8.19 -0.49
C LYS A 60 9.54 7.59 -1.71
N ILE A 61 9.62 6.26 -1.82
CA ILE A 61 10.24 5.58 -2.98
C ILE A 61 9.46 5.89 -4.27
N HIS A 62 8.12 5.88 -4.24
CA HIS A 62 7.31 6.27 -5.41
C HIS A 62 7.58 7.73 -5.82
N THR A 63 7.62 8.65 -4.85
CA THR A 63 7.93 10.07 -5.11
C THR A 63 9.30 10.24 -5.78
N PHE A 64 10.33 9.56 -5.29
CA PHE A 64 11.66 9.58 -5.93
C PHE A 64 11.66 9.01 -7.34
N TRP A 65 10.94 7.89 -7.56
CA TRP A 65 10.82 7.27 -8.88
C TRP A 65 10.11 8.18 -9.88
N GLU A 66 9.00 8.83 -9.50
CA GLU A 66 8.28 9.78 -10.34
C GLU A 66 9.14 10.99 -10.73
N ILE A 67 9.85 11.58 -9.76
CA ILE A 67 10.77 12.71 -10.01
C ILE A 67 11.88 12.28 -10.99
N THR A 68 12.55 11.16 -10.71
CA THR A 68 13.68 10.69 -11.54
C THR A 68 13.22 10.32 -12.94
N LYS A 69 12.03 9.72 -13.08
CA LYS A 69 11.40 9.42 -14.38
C LYS A 69 11.09 10.70 -15.17
N ARG A 70 10.55 11.73 -14.52
CA ARG A 70 10.29 13.03 -15.18
C ARG A 70 11.59 13.68 -15.65
N GLN A 71 12.61 13.73 -14.79
CA GLN A 71 13.94 14.26 -15.11
C GLN A 71 14.59 13.52 -16.29
N LEU A 72 14.43 12.20 -16.37
CA LEU A 72 14.94 11.41 -17.49
C LEU A 72 14.27 11.79 -18.82
N GLU A 73 12.95 11.96 -18.85
CA GLU A 73 12.23 12.38 -20.06
C GLU A 73 12.52 13.84 -20.44
N GLU A 74 12.63 14.74 -19.46
CA GLU A 74 13.10 16.12 -19.66
C GLU A 74 14.48 16.12 -20.36
N LYS A 75 15.45 15.34 -19.86
CA LYS A 75 16.80 15.24 -20.45
C LYS A 75 16.82 14.61 -21.83
N LYS A 76 15.97 13.62 -22.12
CA LYS A 76 15.80 13.07 -23.48
C LYS A 76 15.22 14.11 -24.45
N CYS A 77 14.29 14.95 -23.99
CA CYS A 77 13.78 16.06 -24.81
C CYS A 77 14.86 17.12 -25.06
N GLU A 78 15.62 17.52 -24.05
CA GLU A 78 16.75 18.46 -24.21
C GLU A 78 17.79 17.95 -25.23
N LEU A 79 18.13 16.66 -25.19
CA LEU A 79 19.06 16.07 -26.16
C LEU A 79 18.52 16.12 -27.59
N ARG A 80 17.28 15.67 -27.83
CA ARG A 80 16.65 15.72 -29.17
C ARG A 80 16.51 17.13 -29.72
N ASN A 81 16.26 18.12 -28.85
CA ASN A 81 16.20 19.52 -29.25
C ASN A 81 17.59 20.03 -29.66
N ARG A 82 18.63 19.72 -28.88
CA ARG A 82 20.02 20.08 -29.23
C ARG A 82 20.53 19.39 -30.48
N GLU A 83 20.20 18.11 -30.69
CA GLU A 83 20.54 17.38 -31.92
C GLU A 83 19.94 18.10 -33.14
N ARG A 84 18.70 18.57 -33.04
CA ARG A 84 18.05 19.37 -34.09
C ARG A 84 18.67 20.77 -34.23
N GLU A 85 18.94 21.47 -33.15
CA GLU A 85 19.60 22.79 -33.19
C GLU A 85 20.97 22.73 -33.85
N LEU A 86 21.72 21.63 -33.64
CA LEU A 86 22.98 21.37 -34.32
C LEU A 86 22.77 21.06 -35.81
N GLU A 87 21.82 20.19 -36.16
CA GLU A 87 21.50 19.87 -37.56
C GLU A 87 21.03 21.11 -38.35
N GLU A 88 20.18 21.96 -37.75
CA GLU A 88 19.70 23.22 -38.34
C GLU A 88 20.80 24.30 -38.42
N GLY A 89 21.76 24.30 -37.47
CA GLY A 89 22.89 25.23 -37.46
C GLY A 89 24.06 24.81 -38.38
N GLU A 90 24.20 23.52 -38.65
CA GLU A 90 25.22 22.94 -39.54
C GLU A 90 24.71 22.79 -40.99
N ALA A 91 23.38 22.83 -41.19
CA ALA A 91 22.78 22.97 -42.52
C ALA A 91 23.25 24.27 -43.18
N PRO A 92 23.91 24.22 -44.35
CA PRO A 92 24.31 25.43 -45.06
C PRO A 92 23.05 26.23 -45.43
N PRO A 93 23.09 27.58 -45.37
CA PRO A 93 21.95 28.39 -45.80
C PRO A 93 21.57 27.95 -47.21
N SER A 94 20.29 27.62 -47.41
CA SER A 94 19.74 27.12 -48.67
C SER A 94 19.82 28.23 -49.73
N GLY A 95 21.02 28.39 -50.28
CA GLY A 95 21.37 29.46 -51.19
C GLY A 95 20.51 29.36 -52.43
N ASN A 96 19.58 30.30 -52.56
CA ASN A 96 18.73 30.46 -53.72
C ASN A 96 19.63 30.72 -54.94
N LYS A 97 19.91 29.68 -55.72
CA LYS A 97 20.79 29.71 -56.89
C LYS A 97 19.95 29.75 -58.17
N GLY A 98 19.86 30.93 -58.77
CA GLY A 98 19.21 31.17 -60.06
C GLY A 98 17.70 31.41 -59.95
N LEU A 99 17.09 32.27 -60.77
CA LEU A 99 17.60 33.05 -61.92
C LEU A 99 17.05 34.48 -61.87
#